data_AF-A0A6J4F7J6-F1
#
_entry.id   AF-A0A6J4F7J6-F1
#
_cell.length_a   1.000
_cell.length_b   1.000
_cell.length_c   1.000
_cell.angle_alpha   90.00
_cell.angle_beta   90.00
_cell.angle_gamma   90.00
#
_symmetry.space_group_name_H-M   'P 1'
#
loop_
_entity.id
_entity.type
_entity.pdbx_description
1 polymer ?
#
loop_
_entity_poly.entity_id
_entity_poly.type
_entity_poly.pdbx_seq_one_letter_code
_entity_poly.pdbx_strand_id
1 'polypeptide(L)'
;MMLDRRMQPAMTPAQRIRFWAFCALLFLVALYLLRGVLLPFVAGMAIAYFLDPQADRLERLGLSRVWATGLITLAFFSVFGVLLFLLIPVLEQQVSTFVQRLPGYVATLNERVRPLLKDIYDHLTPAEVEKLQGSLGAYAGTVAGWGLDLLKQVLTGGIAVFGILSLLFITPVVTFYLLRDWDRMTATIDGWLPRHHADTIREELREVDRTLAGFVRGQATVCIAMATFYGIGLTLTGLDLGLMIGIGTGLGAFVPYVGMLIGLMASVGLAIAQGGEPFLLGGVAVVFILGNILEGNILTPNLVGDRVGLHPVWIIFSLLSGAALFGFVGVLLAVPVASVVGVATRFAMGRYRASSLYTGSGEPDGQP
;
A
#
# COMPACT_ATOMS: atom_id res chain seq x y z
N MET A 1 -20.63 19.30 57.65
CA MET A 1 -19.89 20.26 56.80
C MET A 1 -19.92 19.69 55.38
N MET A 2 -20.95 20.05 54.61
CA MET A 2 -21.18 19.56 53.26
C MET A 2 -20.15 20.21 52.33
N LEU A 3 -19.29 19.41 51.70
CA LEU A 3 -18.40 19.87 50.66
C LEU A 3 -19.24 20.17 49.42
N ASP A 4 -19.51 21.45 49.22
CA ASP A 4 -19.99 22.05 47.98
C ASP A 4 -19.03 21.66 46.85
N ARG A 5 -19.42 20.62 46.12
CA ARG A 5 -18.71 20.10 44.94
C ARG A 5 -18.97 21.11 43.83
N ARG A 6 -18.27 22.25 43.90
CA ARG A 6 -18.34 23.33 42.91
C ARG A 6 -18.33 22.71 41.52
N MET A 7 -19.49 22.78 40.86
CA MET A 7 -19.65 22.36 39.49
C MET A 7 -18.63 23.13 38.67
N GLN A 8 -17.60 22.43 38.18
CA GLN A 8 -16.70 23.01 37.19
C GLN A 8 -17.58 23.46 36.03
N PRO A 9 -17.45 24.72 35.55
CA PRO A 9 -18.26 25.20 34.45
C PRO A 9 -17.99 24.28 33.26
N ALA A 10 -19.02 23.54 32.85
CA ALA A 10 -18.94 22.68 31.69
C ALA A 10 -18.51 23.55 30.50
N MET A 11 -17.42 23.18 29.83
CA MET A 11 -16.92 23.92 28.66
C MET A 11 -18.07 24.22 27.70
N THR A 12 -18.16 25.47 27.24
CA THR A 12 -19.18 25.85 26.25
C THR A 12 -18.95 25.06 24.95
N PRO A 13 -20.00 24.80 24.14
CA PRO A 13 -19.84 24.05 22.88
C PRO A 13 -18.72 24.62 21.98
N ALA A 14 -18.61 25.95 21.90
CA ALA A 14 -17.57 26.62 21.13
C ALA A 14 -16.14 26.44 21.71
N GLN A 15 -15.99 26.29 23.04
CA GLN A 15 -14.70 25.98 23.66
C GLN A 15 -14.30 24.53 23.40
N ARG A 16 -15.26 23.59 23.44
CA ARG A 16 -15.01 22.17 23.12
C ARG A 16 -14.54 22.00 21.68
N ILE A 17 -15.22 22.63 20.72
CA ILE A 17 -14.85 22.58 19.30
C ILE A 17 -13.44 23.13 19.08
N ARG A 18 -13.11 24.28 19.65
CA ARG A 18 -11.76 24.87 19.53
C ARG A 18 -10.67 23.99 20.14
N PHE A 19 -10.93 23.41 21.31
CA PHE A 19 -10.00 22.50 21.96
C PHE A 19 -9.73 21.26 21.09
N TRP A 20 -10.78 20.58 20.62
CA TRP A 20 -10.62 19.41 19.76
C TRP A 20 -9.99 19.74 18.41
N ALA A 21 -10.32 20.88 17.81
CA ALA A 21 -9.69 21.35 16.57
C ALA A 21 -8.19 21.62 16.75
N PHE A 22 -7.78 22.23 17.88
CA PHE A 22 -6.37 22.44 18.20
C PHE A 22 -5.63 21.11 18.42
N CYS A 23 -6.21 20.18 19.18
CA CYS A 23 -5.63 18.84 19.37
C CYS A 23 -5.48 18.09 18.05
N ALA A 24 -6.50 18.15 17.17
CA ALA A 24 -6.44 17.53 15.85
C ALA A 24 -5.35 18.15 14.97
N LEU A 25 -5.22 19.48 14.96
CA LEU A 25 -4.15 20.18 14.23
C LEU A 25 -2.76 19.77 14.73
N LEU A 26 -2.56 19.75 16.05
CA LEU A 26 -1.29 19.35 16.65
C LEU A 26 -0.92 17.91 16.26
N PHE A 27 -1.89 17.00 16.29
CA PHE A 27 -1.70 15.61 15.87
C PHE A 27 -1.31 15.49 14.39
N LEU A 28 -1.99 16.23 13.50
CA LEU A 28 -1.67 16.24 12.08
C LEU A 28 -0.26 16.80 11.79
N VAL A 29 0.13 17.87 12.50
CA VAL A 29 1.50 18.42 12.41
C VAL A 29 2.53 17.41 12.90
N ALA A 30 2.27 16.72 14.01
CA ALA A 30 3.16 15.67 14.52
C ALA A 30 3.32 14.53 13.51
N LEU A 31 2.22 14.06 12.90
CA LEU A 31 2.27 13.02 11.86
C LEU A 31 3.08 13.49 10.64
N TYR A 32 2.91 14.75 10.21
CA TYR A 32 3.67 15.29 9.08
C TYR A 32 5.17 15.36 9.38
N LEU A 33 5.54 15.79 10.59
CA LEU A 33 6.94 15.84 11.03
C LEU A 33 7.56 14.44 11.17
N LEU A 34 6.79 13.46 11.62
CA LEU A 34 7.26 12.09 11.87
C LEU A 34 7.16 11.16 10.65
N ARG A 35 6.67 11.64 9.50
CA ARG A 35 6.37 10.82 8.31
C ARG A 35 7.53 9.93 7.85
N GLY A 36 8.78 10.38 8.01
CA GLY A 36 9.97 9.62 7.63
C GLY A 36 10.21 8.34 8.43
N VAL A 37 9.61 8.23 9.62
CA VAL A 37 9.77 7.08 10.53
C VAL A 37 8.48 6.26 10.62
N LEU A 38 7.36 6.70 10.02
CA LEU A 38 6.08 6.01 10.13
C LEU A 38 6.04 4.65 9.45
N LEU A 39 6.81 4.46 8.36
CA LEU A 39 6.73 3.25 7.54
C LEU A 39 6.88 1.94 8.34
N PRO A 40 7.93 1.73 9.15
CA PRO A 40 8.07 0.50 9.93
C PRO A 40 6.91 0.26 10.91
N PHE A 41 6.32 1.33 11.46
CA PHE A 41 5.17 1.21 12.37
C PHE A 41 3.89 0.85 11.63
N VAL A 42 3.65 1.48 10.48
CA VAL A 42 2.49 1.19 9.62
C VAL A 42 2.58 -0.22 9.06
N ALA A 43 3.74 -0.63 8.56
CA ALA A 43 3.98 -2.00 8.12
C ALA A 43 3.77 -2.98 9.28
N GLY A 44 4.27 -2.64 10.47
CA GLY A 44 4.17 -3.50 11.65
C GLY A 44 2.72 -3.70 12.09
N MET A 45 1.93 -2.63 12.04
CA MET A 45 0.49 -2.65 12.28
C MET A 45 -0.25 -3.47 11.22
N ALA A 46 0.04 -3.27 9.94
CA ALA A 46 -0.59 -4.04 8.86
C ALA A 46 -0.30 -5.55 9.00
N ILE A 47 0.94 -5.92 9.31
CA ILE A 47 1.31 -7.32 9.58
C ILE A 47 0.63 -7.84 10.85
N ALA A 48 0.54 -7.05 11.91
CA ALA A 48 -0.16 -7.45 13.13
C ALA A 48 -1.64 -7.77 12.84
N TYR A 49 -2.35 -6.87 12.13
CA TYR A 49 -3.72 -7.13 11.68
C TYR A 49 -3.84 -8.36 10.77
N PHE A 50 -2.81 -8.62 9.96
CA PHE A 50 -2.79 -9.80 9.09
C PHE A 50 -2.63 -11.12 9.87
N LEU A 51 -1.79 -11.12 10.92
CA LEU A 51 -1.43 -12.28 11.73
C LEU A 51 -2.34 -12.52 12.93
N ASP A 52 -3.18 -11.55 13.30
CA ASP A 52 -4.05 -11.60 14.47
C ASP A 52 -4.95 -12.85 14.54
N PRO A 53 -5.68 -13.23 13.48
CA PRO A 53 -6.48 -14.47 13.49
C PRO A 53 -5.66 -15.75 13.70
N GLN A 54 -4.40 -15.75 13.28
CA GLN A 54 -3.49 -16.88 13.41
C GLN A 54 -2.95 -16.96 14.85
N ALA A 55 -2.69 -15.82 15.50
CA ALA A 55 -2.38 -15.76 16.92
C ALA A 55 -3.55 -16.26 17.77
N ASP A 56 -4.77 -15.79 17.49
CA ASP A 56 -6.00 -16.25 18.16
C ASP A 56 -6.20 -17.77 18.07
N ARG A 57 -5.90 -18.35 16.90
CA ARG A 57 -5.96 -19.81 16.71
C ARG A 57 -4.95 -20.53 17.60
N LEU A 58 -3.75 -19.99 17.76
CA LEU A 58 -2.73 -20.55 18.65
C LEU A 58 -3.13 -20.42 20.13
N GLU A 59 -3.75 -19.31 20.53
CA GLU A 59 -4.29 -19.13 21.88
C GLU A 59 -5.40 -20.14 22.18
N ARG A 60 -6.31 -20.38 21.23
CA ARG A 60 -7.37 -21.41 21.35
C ARG A 60 -6.82 -22.83 21.46
N LEU A 61 -5.60 -23.08 20.99
CA LEU A 61 -4.89 -24.35 21.15
C LEU A 61 -4.18 -24.48 22.51
N GLY A 62 -4.29 -23.48 23.39
CA GLY A 62 -3.81 -23.51 24.77
C GLY A 62 -2.49 -22.77 25.02
N LEU A 63 -1.93 -22.07 24.03
CA LEU A 63 -0.76 -21.22 24.23
C LEU A 63 -1.15 -19.94 24.97
N SER A 64 -0.27 -19.44 25.85
CA SER A 64 -0.45 -18.09 26.40
C SER A 64 -0.23 -17.06 25.29
N ARG A 65 -0.91 -15.92 25.37
CA ARG A 65 -0.82 -14.85 24.37
C ARG A 65 0.61 -14.47 24.00
N VAL A 66 1.50 -14.32 24.98
CA VAL A 66 2.90 -13.96 24.72
C VAL A 66 3.60 -15.00 23.85
N TRP A 67 3.35 -16.29 24.11
CA TRP A 67 3.91 -17.38 23.31
C TRP A 67 3.24 -17.51 21.94
N ALA A 68 1.91 -17.37 21.86
CA ALA A 68 1.18 -17.38 20.59
C ALA A 68 1.67 -16.26 19.66
N THR A 69 1.71 -15.02 20.16
CA THR A 69 2.22 -13.84 19.43
C THR A 69 3.71 -13.96 19.10
N GLY A 70 4.54 -14.42 20.03
CA GLY A 70 5.97 -14.60 19.82
C GLY A 70 6.26 -15.63 18.73
N LEU A 71 5.60 -16.78 18.80
CA LEU A 71 5.76 -17.88 17.84
C LEU A 71 5.31 -17.46 16.44
N ILE A 72 4.13 -16.84 16.29
CA ILE A 72 3.62 -16.46 14.97
C ILE A 72 4.44 -15.34 14.34
N THR A 73 4.89 -14.36 15.14
CA THR A 73 5.74 -13.27 14.65
C THR A 73 7.09 -13.83 14.21
N LEU A 74 7.72 -14.67 15.04
CA LEU A 74 9.00 -15.30 14.70
C LEU A 74 8.88 -16.18 13.45
N ALA A 75 7.82 -17.00 13.35
CA ALA A 75 7.58 -17.84 12.19
C ALA A 75 7.38 -17.01 10.92
N PHE A 76 6.56 -15.97 10.96
CA PHE A 76 6.32 -15.09 9.81
C PHE A 76 7.60 -14.41 9.32
N PHE A 77 8.36 -13.77 10.22
CA PHE A 77 9.60 -13.08 9.83
C PHE A 77 10.72 -14.05 9.44
N SER A 78 10.74 -15.26 9.99
CA SER A 78 11.69 -16.31 9.55
C SER A 78 11.37 -16.77 8.13
N VAL A 79 10.10 -17.07 7.83
CA VAL A 79 9.65 -17.46 6.49
C VAL A 79 9.91 -16.33 5.49
N PHE A 80 9.56 -15.09 5.85
CA PHE A 80 9.80 -13.93 5.02
C PHE A 80 11.31 -13.69 4.80
N GLY A 81 12.13 -13.84 5.84
CA GLY A 81 13.59 -13.73 5.75
C GLY A 81 14.20 -14.78 4.84
N VAL A 82 13.78 -16.05 4.94
CA VAL A 82 14.22 -17.11 4.03
C VAL A 82 13.78 -16.83 2.60
N LEU A 83 12.54 -16.38 2.39
CA LEU A 83 12.05 -16.00 1.06
C LEU A 83 12.91 -14.89 0.45
N LEU A 84 13.23 -13.83 1.20
CA LEU A 84 14.11 -12.77 0.74
C LEU A 84 15.53 -13.28 0.47
N PHE A 85 16.08 -14.12 1.33
CA PHE A 85 17.41 -14.71 1.14
C PHE A 85 17.51 -15.52 -0.15
N LEU A 86 16.46 -16.24 -0.53
CA LEU A 86 16.38 -16.98 -1.80
C LEU A 86 16.12 -16.06 -2.99
N LEU A 87 15.29 -15.03 -2.81
CA LEU A 87 14.85 -14.15 -3.89
C LEU A 87 15.90 -13.11 -4.29
N ILE A 88 16.62 -12.53 -3.33
CA ILE A 88 17.59 -11.45 -3.57
C ILE A 88 18.67 -11.85 -4.59
N PRO A 89 19.34 -13.02 -4.49
CA PRO A 89 20.35 -13.42 -5.48
C PRO A 89 19.77 -13.61 -6.88
N VAL A 90 18.53 -14.11 -6.98
CA VAL A 90 17.84 -14.29 -8.27
C VAL A 90 17.53 -12.93 -8.89
N LEU A 91 17.07 -11.97 -8.10
CA LEU A 91 16.82 -10.61 -8.55
C LEU A 91 18.13 -9.89 -8.94
N GLU A 92 19.21 -10.08 -8.18
CA GLU A 92 20.53 -9.54 -8.50
C GLU A 92 21.02 -10.06 -9.86
N GLN A 93 20.93 -11.38 -10.09
CA GLN A 93 21.29 -11.99 -11.35
C GLN A 93 20.44 -11.43 -12.52
N GLN A 94 19.14 -11.24 -12.30
CA GLN A 94 18.23 -10.66 -13.28
C GLN A 94 18.65 -9.24 -13.66
N VAL A 95 18.91 -8.38 -12.67
CA VAL A 95 19.32 -7.00 -12.91
C VAL A 95 20.70 -6.95 -13.60
N SER A 96 21.66 -7.74 -13.14
CA SER A 96 22.99 -7.85 -13.76
C SER A 96 22.88 -8.27 -15.24
N THR A 97 22.07 -9.29 -15.53
CA THR A 97 21.82 -9.75 -16.90
C THR A 97 21.16 -8.68 -17.75
N PHE A 98 20.18 -7.96 -17.20
CA PHE A 98 19.54 -6.85 -17.90
C PHE A 98 20.53 -5.73 -18.25
N VAL A 99 21.36 -5.30 -17.29
CA VAL A 99 22.37 -4.26 -17.52
C VAL A 99 23.37 -4.68 -18.60
N GLN A 100 23.80 -5.94 -18.59
CA GLN A 100 24.71 -6.48 -19.61
C GLN A 100 24.06 -6.54 -21.01
N ARG A 101 22.76 -6.88 -21.09
CA ARG A 101 22.01 -6.98 -22.35
C ARG A 101 21.41 -5.65 -22.83
N LEU A 102 21.41 -4.63 -21.99
CA LEU A 102 20.81 -3.33 -22.26
C LEU A 102 21.27 -2.71 -23.59
N PRO A 103 22.56 -2.71 -23.96
CA PRO A 103 22.99 -2.19 -25.26
C PRO A 103 22.32 -2.92 -26.44
N GLY A 104 22.15 -4.24 -26.33
CA GLY A 104 21.47 -5.06 -27.33
C GLY A 104 19.99 -4.73 -27.43
N TYR A 105 19.30 -4.61 -26.29
CA TYR A 105 17.89 -4.18 -26.25
C TYR A 105 17.65 -2.84 -26.94
N VAL A 106 18.52 -1.86 -26.71
CA VAL A 106 18.43 -0.54 -27.35
C VAL A 106 18.67 -0.64 -28.86
N ALA A 107 19.63 -1.47 -29.30
CA ALA A 107 19.88 -1.70 -30.72
C ALA A 107 18.66 -2.33 -31.40
N THR A 108 18.10 -3.40 -30.84
CA THR A 108 16.92 -4.09 -31.38
C THR A 108 15.68 -3.20 -31.38
N LEU A 109 15.46 -2.41 -30.33
CA LEU A 109 14.40 -1.40 -30.30
C LEU A 109 14.57 -0.39 -31.43
N ASN A 110 15.78 0.15 -31.63
CA ASN A 110 16.05 1.09 -32.71
C ASN A 110 15.78 0.47 -34.09
N GLU A 111 16.22 -0.76 -34.32
CA GLU A 111 15.99 -1.46 -35.60
C GLU A 111 14.50 -1.70 -35.87
N ARG A 112 13.71 -2.03 -34.85
CA ARG A 112 12.26 -2.27 -35.00
C ARG A 112 11.44 -1.00 -35.08
N VAL A 113 11.84 0.06 -34.38
CA VAL A 113 11.13 1.34 -34.35
C VAL A 113 11.46 2.21 -35.57
N ARG A 114 12.69 2.13 -36.11
CA ARG A 114 13.10 2.83 -37.34
C ARG A 114 12.12 2.70 -38.52
N PRO A 115 11.67 1.49 -38.93
CA PRO A 115 10.74 1.35 -40.04
C PRO A 115 9.33 1.87 -39.73
N LEU A 116 8.90 1.83 -38.46
CA LEU A 116 7.62 2.41 -38.02
C LEU A 116 7.65 3.95 -38.06
N LEU A 117 8.83 4.54 -37.86
CA LEU A 117 9.07 5.97 -37.95
C LEU A 117 9.57 6.39 -39.33
N LYS A 118 9.57 5.51 -40.34
CA LYS A 118 10.15 5.79 -41.66
C LYS A 118 9.54 7.02 -42.32
N ASP A 119 8.21 7.18 -42.25
CA ASP A 119 7.53 8.36 -42.78
C ASP A 119 7.95 9.66 -42.05
N ILE A 120 8.32 9.58 -40.77
CA ILE A 120 8.83 10.72 -40.00
C ILE A 120 10.31 10.95 -40.35
N TYR A 121 11.10 9.89 -40.51
CA TYR A 121 12.51 9.95 -40.88
C TYR A 121 12.74 10.48 -42.29
N ASP A 122 11.86 10.16 -43.25
CA ASP A 122 11.95 10.64 -44.63
C ASP A 122 11.65 12.16 -44.74
N HIS A 123 11.05 12.77 -43.70
CA HIS A 123 10.86 14.23 -43.58
C HIS A 123 11.96 14.92 -42.77
N LEU A 124 12.93 14.18 -42.21
CA LEU A 124 14.01 14.71 -41.39
C LEU A 124 15.31 14.81 -42.19
N THR A 125 16.08 15.87 -41.97
CA THR A 125 17.42 16.03 -42.56
C THR A 125 18.44 15.08 -41.92
N PRO A 126 19.54 14.71 -42.63
CA PRO A 126 20.58 13.82 -42.11
C PRO A 126 21.16 14.26 -40.75
N ALA A 127 21.28 15.57 -40.52
CA ALA A 127 21.73 16.14 -39.25
C ALA A 127 20.71 15.94 -38.10
N GLU A 128 19.41 15.96 -38.39
CA GLU A 128 18.35 15.69 -37.42
C GLU A 128 18.29 14.20 -37.05
N VAL A 129 18.57 13.32 -38.02
CA VAL A 129 18.68 11.87 -37.81
C VAL A 129 19.87 11.52 -36.93
N GLU A 130 21.04 12.13 -37.17
CA GLU A 130 22.23 11.94 -36.35
C GLU A 130 22.02 12.47 -34.93
N LYS A 131 21.37 13.63 -34.78
CA LYS A 131 20.99 14.20 -33.49
C LYS A 131 19.98 13.32 -32.75
N LEU A 132 19.03 12.70 -33.44
CA LEU A 132 18.08 11.73 -32.85
C LEU A 132 18.79 10.48 -32.34
N GLN A 133 19.69 9.90 -33.14
CA GLN A 133 20.46 8.71 -32.75
C GLN A 133 21.43 9.01 -31.59
N GLY A 134 22.10 10.16 -31.62
CA GLY A 134 22.93 10.63 -30.51
C GLY A 134 22.12 10.89 -29.24
N SER A 135 20.91 11.43 -29.37
CA SER A 135 19.98 11.62 -28.25
C SER A 135 19.51 10.28 -27.70
N LEU A 136 19.13 9.32 -28.54
CA LEU A 136 18.73 7.97 -28.12
C LEU A 136 19.88 7.24 -27.39
N GLY A 137 21.11 7.36 -27.89
CA GLY A 137 22.31 6.83 -27.22
C GLY A 137 22.59 7.52 -25.88
N ALA A 138 22.43 8.84 -25.80
CA ALA A 138 22.57 9.60 -24.56
C ALA A 138 21.46 9.27 -23.54
N TYR A 139 20.21 9.11 -23.99
CA TYR A 139 19.09 8.68 -23.16
C TYR A 139 19.27 7.24 -22.67
N ALA A 140 19.71 6.32 -23.53
CA ALA A 140 20.05 4.95 -23.14
C ALA A 140 21.19 4.93 -22.10
N GLY A 141 22.24 5.72 -22.31
CA GLY A 141 23.33 5.89 -21.33
C GLY A 141 22.87 6.52 -20.02
N THR A 142 21.93 7.46 -20.06
CA THR A 142 21.33 8.09 -18.88
C THR A 142 20.43 7.11 -18.12
N VAL A 143 19.61 6.31 -18.82
CA VAL A 143 18.77 5.27 -18.22
C VAL A 143 19.64 4.16 -17.61
N ALA A 144 20.71 3.76 -18.29
CA ALA A 144 21.70 2.82 -17.75
C ALA A 144 22.39 3.39 -16.49
N GLY A 145 22.79 4.66 -16.55
CA GLY A 145 23.36 5.41 -15.43
C GLY A 145 22.41 5.48 -14.23
N TRP A 146 21.14 5.83 -14.46
CA TRP A 146 20.10 5.84 -13.43
C TRP A 146 19.86 4.46 -12.83
N GLY A 147 19.83 3.41 -13.65
CA GLY A 147 19.69 2.03 -13.17
C GLY A 147 20.87 1.61 -12.29
N LEU A 148 22.09 1.92 -12.72
CA LEU A 148 23.32 1.66 -11.96
C LEU A 148 23.41 2.50 -10.68
N ASP A 149 23.01 3.76 -10.74
CA ASP A 149 23.04 4.67 -9.60
C ASP A 149 21.96 4.32 -8.58
N LEU A 150 20.75 3.91 -9.02
CA LEU A 150 19.74 3.35 -8.13
C LEU A 150 20.23 2.06 -7.47
N LEU A 151 20.87 1.16 -8.23
CA LEU A 151 21.45 -0.07 -7.68
C LEU A 151 22.50 0.25 -6.62
N LYS A 152 23.43 1.17 -6.93
CA LYS A 152 24.46 1.63 -6.00
C LYS A 152 23.84 2.31 -4.79
N GLN A 153 22.82 3.14 -4.96
CA GLN A 153 22.19 3.87 -3.87
C GLN A 153 21.42 2.93 -2.92
N VAL A 154 20.83 1.86 -3.46
CA VAL A 154 20.20 0.79 -2.67
C VAL A 154 21.25 -0.07 -1.96
N LEU A 155 22.33 -0.44 -2.64
CA LEU A 155 23.37 -1.35 -2.11
C LEU A 155 24.37 -0.66 -1.17
N THR A 156 24.65 0.63 -1.38
CA THR A 156 25.74 1.36 -0.71
C THR A 156 25.29 2.65 -0.01
N GLY A 157 24.05 3.11 -0.22
CA GLY A 157 23.53 4.30 0.43
C GLY A 157 23.23 4.05 1.90
N GLY A 158 23.99 4.66 2.82
CA GLY A 158 23.77 4.53 4.26
C GLY A 158 22.34 4.90 4.71
N ILE A 159 21.65 5.77 3.97
CA ILE A 159 20.23 6.14 4.21
C ILE A 159 19.29 4.99 3.81
N ALA A 160 19.55 4.31 2.69
CA ALA A 160 18.76 3.15 2.25
C ALA A 160 18.98 1.95 3.18
N VAL A 161 20.23 1.72 3.59
CA VAL A 161 20.58 0.70 4.59
C VAL A 161 19.89 1.00 5.92
N PHE A 162 19.90 2.25 6.41
CA PHE A 162 19.18 2.61 7.63
C PHE A 162 17.66 2.38 7.50
N GLY A 163 17.06 2.73 6.36
CA GLY A 163 15.64 2.46 6.11
C GLY A 163 15.30 0.96 6.10
N ILE A 164 16.14 0.15 5.45
CA ILE A 164 15.99 -1.31 5.40
C ILE A 164 16.20 -1.93 6.78
N LEU A 165 17.22 -1.52 7.52
CA LEU A 165 17.46 -1.99 8.90
C LEU A 165 16.30 -1.58 9.81
N SER A 166 15.81 -0.34 9.68
CA SER A 166 14.63 0.12 10.41
C SER A 166 13.42 -0.76 10.13
N LEU A 167 13.13 -1.08 8.86
CA LEU A 167 12.09 -2.05 8.50
C LEU A 167 12.37 -3.45 9.05
N LEU A 168 13.59 -3.95 8.93
CA LEU A 168 13.95 -5.32 9.33
C LEU A 168 13.91 -5.52 10.85
N PHE A 169 14.21 -4.49 11.63
CA PHE A 169 14.28 -4.58 13.09
C PHE A 169 13.07 -3.96 13.79
N ILE A 170 12.63 -2.77 13.39
CA ILE A 170 11.52 -2.06 14.06
C ILE A 170 10.18 -2.69 13.69
N THR A 171 9.96 -3.09 12.44
CA THR A 171 8.67 -3.68 12.03
C THR A 171 8.34 -4.96 12.81
N PRO A 172 9.23 -5.97 12.94
CA PRO A 172 8.93 -7.14 13.77
C PRO A 172 8.66 -6.80 15.23
N VAL A 173 9.43 -5.87 15.80
CA VAL A 173 9.24 -5.41 17.18
C VAL A 173 7.85 -4.78 17.33
N VAL A 174 7.48 -3.87 16.44
CA VAL A 174 6.16 -3.23 16.45
C VAL A 174 5.05 -4.25 16.24
N THR A 175 5.18 -5.17 15.29
CA THR A 175 4.21 -6.26 15.08
C THR A 175 4.03 -7.09 16.35
N PHE A 176 5.12 -7.51 16.99
CA PHE A 176 5.07 -8.29 18.22
C PHE A 176 4.35 -7.53 19.34
N TYR A 177 4.74 -6.28 19.61
CA TYR A 177 4.13 -5.49 20.69
C TYR A 177 2.66 -5.18 20.42
N LEU A 178 2.31 -4.81 19.18
CA LEU A 178 0.92 -4.55 18.81
C LEU A 178 0.05 -5.80 18.97
N LEU A 179 0.51 -6.95 18.48
CA LEU A 179 -0.24 -8.20 18.55
C LEU A 179 -0.37 -8.73 19.99
N ARG A 180 0.68 -8.53 20.81
CA ARG A 180 0.71 -8.98 22.21
C ARG A 180 -0.16 -8.11 23.10
N ASP A 181 -0.10 -6.80 22.92
CA ASP A 181 -0.73 -5.84 23.82
C ASP A 181 -2.08 -5.31 23.29
N TRP A 182 -2.55 -5.81 22.13
CA TRP A 182 -3.78 -5.34 21.46
C TRP A 182 -4.98 -5.24 22.41
N ASP A 183 -5.34 -6.33 23.11
CA ASP A 183 -6.55 -6.31 23.97
C ASP A 183 -6.36 -5.44 25.20
N ARG A 184 -5.12 -5.33 25.69
CA ARG A 184 -4.82 -4.44 26.82
C ARG A 184 -4.94 -2.98 26.40
N MET A 185 -4.45 -2.64 25.21
CA MET A 185 -4.58 -1.31 24.63
C MET A 185 -6.04 -0.95 24.38
N THR A 186 -6.81 -1.85 23.76
CA THR A 186 -8.23 -1.61 23.49
C THR A 186 -9.06 -1.52 24.76
N ALA A 187 -8.84 -2.38 25.77
CA ALA A 187 -9.51 -2.29 27.06
C ALA A 187 -9.19 -0.98 27.82
N THR A 188 -7.95 -0.49 27.71
CA THR A 188 -7.56 0.79 28.32
C THR A 188 -8.27 1.96 27.64
N ILE A 189 -8.32 1.96 26.30
CA ILE A 189 -9.03 2.98 25.51
C ILE A 189 -10.54 2.93 25.79
N ASP A 190 -11.12 1.73 25.92
CA ASP A 190 -12.53 1.54 26.26
C ASP A 190 -12.87 2.16 27.63
N GLY A 191 -11.94 2.07 28.59
CA GLY A 191 -12.05 2.71 29.90
C GLY A 191 -12.05 4.25 29.88
N TRP A 192 -11.59 4.88 28.80
CA TRP A 192 -11.58 6.33 28.63
C TRP A 192 -12.84 6.88 27.95
N LEU A 193 -13.72 6.00 27.46
CA LEU A 193 -14.92 6.42 26.73
C LEU A 193 -15.91 7.15 27.63
N PRO A 194 -16.51 8.26 27.16
CA PRO A 194 -17.62 8.90 27.85
C PRO A 194 -18.80 7.92 28.02
N ARG A 195 -19.18 7.62 29.26
CA ARG A 195 -20.18 6.57 29.59
C ARG A 195 -21.50 6.70 28.81
N HIS A 196 -21.98 7.93 28.58
CA HIS A 196 -23.23 8.18 27.86
C HIS A 196 -23.19 7.80 26.37
N HIS A 197 -22.00 7.77 25.76
CA HIS A 197 -21.82 7.51 24.32
C HIS A 197 -20.99 6.25 24.07
N ALA A 198 -20.61 5.51 25.12
CA ALA A 198 -19.68 4.40 25.03
C ALA A 198 -20.15 3.31 24.07
N ASP A 199 -21.44 2.93 24.14
CA ASP A 199 -21.97 1.88 23.27
C ASP A 199 -21.98 2.29 21.79
N THR A 200 -22.36 3.54 21.50
CA THR A 200 -22.28 4.09 20.13
C THR A 200 -20.83 4.11 19.65
N ILE A 201 -19.87 4.55 20.46
CA ILE A 201 -18.47 4.60 20.05
C ILE A 201 -17.92 3.18 19.82
N ARG A 202 -18.29 2.21 20.66
CA ARG A 202 -17.90 0.80 20.47
C ARG A 202 -18.45 0.22 19.18
N GLU A 203 -19.67 0.56 18.80
CA GLU A 203 -20.27 0.11 17.54
C GLU A 203 -19.48 0.64 16.34
N GLU A 204 -19.17 1.94 16.33
CA GLU A 204 -18.36 2.59 15.29
C GLU A 204 -16.94 2.02 15.22
N LEU A 205 -16.29 1.80 16.36
CA LEU A 205 -14.95 1.20 16.41
C LEU A 205 -14.94 -0.23 15.88
N ARG A 206 -16.01 -1.00 16.13
CA ARG A 206 -16.17 -2.35 15.55
C ARG A 206 -16.39 -2.31 14.04
N GLU A 207 -17.10 -1.31 13.51
CA GLU A 207 -17.24 -1.14 12.06
C GLU A 207 -15.88 -0.80 11.43
N VAL A 208 -15.14 0.14 12.02
CA VAL A 208 -13.77 0.49 11.60
C VAL A 208 -12.86 -0.74 11.61
N ASP A 209 -12.82 -1.48 12.72
CA ASP A 209 -11.99 -2.68 12.85
C ASP A 209 -12.32 -3.74 11.78
N ARG A 210 -13.61 -4.02 11.55
CA ARG A 210 -14.04 -4.98 10.52
C ARG A 210 -13.62 -4.54 9.12
N THR A 211 -13.75 -3.26 8.79
CA THR A 211 -13.34 -2.74 7.48
C THR A 211 -11.82 -2.77 7.32
N LEU A 212 -11.07 -2.33 8.32
CA LEU A 212 -9.60 -2.33 8.29
C LEU A 212 -9.03 -3.75 8.22
N ALA A 213 -9.47 -4.64 9.10
CA ALA A 213 -9.04 -6.03 9.13
C ALA A 213 -9.42 -6.76 7.83
N GLY A 214 -10.61 -6.49 7.27
CA GLY A 214 -11.04 -7.02 5.98
C GLY A 214 -10.18 -6.54 4.82
N PHE A 215 -9.89 -5.24 4.77
CA PHE A 215 -9.06 -4.64 3.71
C PHE A 215 -7.61 -5.11 3.79
N VAL A 216 -6.94 -4.99 4.94
CA VAL A 216 -5.52 -5.32 5.11
C VAL A 216 -5.27 -6.80 4.77
N ARG A 217 -6.11 -7.72 5.29
CA ARG A 217 -5.98 -9.15 5.01
C ARG A 217 -6.30 -9.49 3.56
N GLY A 218 -7.37 -8.89 3.03
CA GLY A 218 -7.76 -9.07 1.64
C GLY A 218 -6.64 -8.64 0.70
N GLN A 219 -6.16 -7.41 0.84
CA GLN A 219 -5.14 -6.83 -0.01
C GLN A 219 -3.77 -7.51 0.13
N ALA A 220 -3.33 -7.85 1.34
CA ALA A 220 -2.09 -8.60 1.51
C ALA A 220 -2.16 -9.96 0.77
N THR A 221 -3.30 -10.65 0.85
CA THR A 221 -3.52 -11.92 0.15
C THR A 221 -3.55 -11.73 -1.37
N VAL A 222 -4.22 -10.67 -1.86
CA VAL A 222 -4.23 -10.31 -3.29
C VAL A 222 -2.80 -10.05 -3.78
N CYS A 223 -2.03 -9.22 -3.07
CA CYS A 223 -0.66 -8.89 -3.47
C CYS A 223 0.25 -10.13 -3.54
N ILE A 224 0.17 -11.02 -2.55
CA ILE A 224 0.96 -12.27 -2.55
C ILE A 224 0.53 -13.19 -3.69
N ALA A 225 -0.78 -13.35 -3.91
CA ALA A 225 -1.31 -14.19 -4.98
C ALA A 225 -0.91 -13.64 -6.36
N MET A 226 -1.04 -12.34 -6.57
CA MET A 226 -0.68 -11.68 -7.84
C MET A 226 0.83 -11.66 -8.06
N ALA A 227 1.65 -11.45 -7.04
CA ALA A 227 3.10 -11.49 -7.16
C ALA A 227 3.59 -12.89 -7.55
N THR A 228 2.96 -13.92 -6.98
CA THR A 228 3.21 -15.32 -7.35
C THR A 228 2.74 -15.61 -8.77
N PHE A 229 1.51 -15.22 -9.11
CA PHE A 229 0.93 -15.46 -10.43
C PHE A 229 1.73 -14.79 -11.55
N TYR A 230 2.00 -13.49 -11.45
CA TYR A 230 2.77 -12.77 -12.45
C TYR A 230 4.25 -13.18 -12.45
N GLY A 231 4.84 -13.41 -11.27
CA GLY A 231 6.22 -13.86 -11.13
C GLY A 231 6.47 -15.18 -11.85
N ILE A 232 5.59 -16.16 -11.65
CA ILE A 232 5.66 -17.45 -12.37
C ILE A 232 5.27 -17.27 -13.83
N GLY A 233 4.13 -16.63 -14.12
CA GLY A 233 3.58 -16.47 -15.46
C GLY A 233 4.55 -15.81 -16.44
N LEU A 234 5.15 -14.67 -16.07
CA LEU A 234 6.12 -13.98 -16.93
C LEU A 234 7.48 -14.69 -17.00
N THR A 235 7.87 -15.44 -15.96
CA THR A 235 9.08 -16.26 -16.05
C THR A 235 8.88 -17.41 -17.05
N LEU A 236 7.69 -18.02 -17.08
CA LEU A 236 7.37 -19.12 -17.99
C LEU A 236 7.26 -18.69 -19.46
N THR A 237 6.96 -17.42 -19.75
CA THR A 237 6.96 -16.92 -21.13
C THR A 237 8.38 -16.77 -21.70
N GLY A 238 9.42 -16.87 -20.86
CA GLY A 238 10.81 -16.64 -21.25
C GLY A 238 11.19 -15.16 -21.29
N LEU A 239 10.36 -14.27 -20.72
CA LEU A 239 10.67 -12.85 -20.63
C LEU A 239 11.87 -12.63 -19.68
N ASP A 240 12.96 -12.04 -20.17
CA ASP A 240 14.03 -11.57 -19.27
C ASP A 240 13.46 -10.60 -18.23
N LEU A 241 13.97 -10.63 -17.01
CA LEU A 241 13.38 -9.94 -15.85
C LEU A 241 11.93 -10.37 -15.51
N GLY A 242 11.40 -11.46 -16.08
CA GLY A 242 10.01 -11.88 -15.89
C GLY A 242 9.60 -12.02 -14.42
N LEU A 243 10.45 -12.63 -13.58
CA LEU A 243 10.19 -12.75 -12.13
C LEU A 243 10.17 -11.37 -11.45
N MET A 244 11.16 -10.52 -11.73
CA MET A 244 11.27 -9.20 -11.13
C MET A 244 10.09 -8.30 -11.51
N ILE A 245 9.75 -8.25 -12.80
CA ILE A 245 8.60 -7.51 -13.30
C ILE A 245 7.32 -8.12 -12.72
N GLY A 246 7.21 -9.44 -12.65
CA GLY A 246 6.02 -10.11 -12.14
C GLY A 246 5.77 -9.87 -10.65
N ILE A 247 6.80 -9.97 -9.82
CA ILE A 247 6.72 -9.63 -8.39
C ILE A 247 6.38 -8.14 -8.23
N GLY A 248 7.05 -7.25 -8.98
CA GLY A 248 6.76 -5.82 -8.95
C GLY A 248 5.32 -5.49 -9.36
N THR A 249 4.82 -6.13 -10.40
CA THR A 249 3.44 -6.01 -10.90
C THR A 249 2.45 -6.46 -9.84
N GLY A 250 2.67 -7.63 -9.24
CA GLY A 250 1.78 -8.20 -8.24
C GLY A 250 1.79 -7.48 -6.90
N LEU A 251 2.95 -7.00 -6.43
CA LEU A 251 3.01 -6.11 -5.26
C LEU A 251 2.38 -4.74 -5.57
N GLY A 252 2.52 -4.27 -6.81
CA GLY A 252 1.88 -3.06 -7.30
C GLY A 252 0.35 -3.15 -7.38
N ALA A 253 -0.24 -4.35 -7.31
CA ALA A 253 -1.70 -4.54 -7.22
C ALA A 253 -2.31 -3.96 -5.94
N PHE A 254 -1.48 -3.63 -4.95
CA PHE A 254 -1.91 -2.84 -3.78
C PHE A 254 -2.58 -1.52 -4.19
N VAL A 255 -2.09 -0.91 -5.27
CA VAL A 255 -2.66 0.32 -5.83
C VAL A 255 -3.45 -0.06 -7.09
N PRO A 256 -4.79 0.16 -7.11
CA PRO A 256 -5.63 -0.21 -8.24
C PRO A 256 -5.07 0.30 -9.57
N TYR A 257 -5.02 -0.60 -10.56
CA TYR A 257 -4.51 -0.37 -11.92
C TYR A 257 -3.03 -0.04 -12.07
N VAL A 258 -2.35 0.46 -11.03
CA VAL A 258 -0.94 0.90 -11.12
C VAL A 258 -0.01 -0.28 -11.37
N GLY A 259 -0.14 -1.36 -10.59
CA GLY A 259 0.65 -2.58 -10.79
C GLY A 259 0.52 -3.13 -12.20
N MET A 260 -0.73 -3.30 -12.67
CA MET A 260 -1.03 -3.78 -14.02
C MET A 260 -0.44 -2.88 -15.12
N LEU A 261 -0.65 -1.56 -15.04
CA LEU A 261 -0.20 -0.65 -16.10
C LEU A 261 1.33 -0.61 -16.19
N ILE A 262 2.01 -0.43 -15.05
CA ILE A 262 3.48 -0.37 -15.02
C ILE A 262 4.06 -1.74 -15.44
N GLY A 263 3.50 -2.83 -14.92
CA GLY A 263 3.91 -4.18 -15.26
C GLY A 263 3.75 -4.51 -16.73
N LEU A 264 2.60 -4.16 -17.32
CA LEU A 264 2.31 -4.43 -18.73
C LEU A 264 3.22 -3.62 -19.63
N MET A 265 3.40 -2.32 -19.34
CA MET A 265 4.31 -1.47 -20.10
C MET A 265 5.76 -1.99 -20.04
N ALA A 266 6.23 -2.36 -18.85
CA ALA A 266 7.57 -2.92 -18.68
C ALA A 266 7.72 -4.26 -19.44
N SER A 267 6.72 -5.14 -19.33
CA SER A 267 6.77 -6.47 -19.96
C SER A 267 6.70 -6.40 -21.47
N VAL A 268 5.79 -5.59 -22.03
CA VAL A 268 5.65 -5.41 -23.48
C VAL A 268 6.88 -4.71 -24.04
N GLY A 269 7.35 -3.63 -23.40
CA GLY A 269 8.54 -2.91 -23.83
C GLY A 269 9.77 -3.81 -23.87
N LEU A 270 9.95 -4.63 -22.83
CA LEU A 270 11.07 -5.57 -22.74
C LEU A 270 10.93 -6.75 -23.71
N ALA A 271 9.71 -7.26 -23.95
CA ALA A 271 9.46 -8.29 -24.95
C ALA A 271 9.79 -7.81 -26.37
N ILE A 272 9.43 -6.56 -26.70
CA ILE A 272 9.82 -5.94 -27.98
C ILE A 272 11.35 -5.82 -28.08
N ALA A 273 11.99 -5.38 -27.00
CA ALA A 273 13.43 -5.21 -26.94
C ALA A 273 14.22 -6.53 -27.04
N GLN A 274 13.64 -7.64 -26.55
CA GLN A 274 14.21 -8.99 -26.66
C GLN A 274 14.12 -9.61 -28.06
N GLY A 275 13.49 -8.91 -29.00
CA GLY A 275 13.30 -9.42 -30.36
C GLY A 275 11.84 -9.49 -30.77
N GLY A 276 10.88 -9.10 -29.93
CA GLY A 276 9.48 -8.88 -30.31
C GLY A 276 8.84 -10.06 -31.05
N GLU A 277 9.17 -11.27 -30.60
CA GLU A 277 8.60 -12.51 -31.13
C GLU A 277 7.09 -12.56 -30.82
N PRO A 278 6.23 -12.87 -31.81
CA PRO A 278 4.78 -12.93 -31.59
C PRO A 278 4.37 -13.89 -30.47
N PHE A 279 5.13 -14.98 -30.28
CA PHE A 279 4.90 -15.94 -29.20
C PHE A 279 5.15 -15.33 -27.82
N LEU A 280 6.24 -14.59 -27.63
CA LEU A 280 6.56 -13.92 -26.37
C LEU A 280 5.53 -12.82 -26.06
N LEU A 281 5.19 -11.99 -27.04
CA LEU A 281 4.18 -10.94 -26.90
C LEU A 281 2.79 -11.52 -26.60
N GLY A 282 2.41 -12.60 -27.28
CA GLY A 282 1.19 -13.34 -27.01
C GLY A 282 1.17 -13.93 -25.61
N GLY A 283 2.28 -14.53 -25.16
CA GLY A 283 2.44 -15.04 -23.80
C GLY A 283 2.27 -13.96 -22.74
N VAL A 284 2.95 -12.81 -22.90
CA VAL A 284 2.79 -11.65 -22.01
C VAL A 284 1.34 -11.17 -21.99
N ALA A 285 0.71 -11.01 -23.16
CA ALA A 285 -0.69 -10.59 -23.24
C ALA A 285 -1.63 -11.57 -22.51
N VAL A 286 -1.45 -12.88 -22.70
CA VAL A 286 -2.23 -13.92 -22.01
C VAL A 286 -2.05 -13.84 -20.49
N VAL A 287 -0.81 -13.70 -20.01
CA VAL A 287 -0.53 -13.57 -18.57
C VAL A 287 -1.23 -12.34 -17.98
N PHE A 288 -1.18 -11.18 -18.64
CA PHE A 288 -1.86 -9.98 -18.16
C PHE A 288 -3.39 -10.04 -18.26
N ILE A 289 -3.94 -10.65 -19.30
CA ILE A 289 -5.39 -10.86 -19.42
C ILE A 289 -5.88 -11.79 -18.31
N LEU A 290 -5.23 -12.94 -18.13
CA LEU A 290 -5.58 -13.89 -17.08
C LEU A 290 -5.38 -13.29 -15.69
N GLY A 291 -4.30 -12.54 -15.49
CA GLY A 291 -4.02 -11.84 -14.24
C GLY A 291 -5.09 -10.79 -13.93
N ASN A 292 -5.51 -9.99 -14.92
CA ASN A 292 -6.58 -9.00 -14.73
C ASN A 292 -7.94 -9.66 -14.42
N ILE A 293 -8.28 -10.76 -15.08
CA ILE A 293 -9.49 -11.53 -14.77
C ILE A 293 -9.42 -12.11 -13.36
N LEU A 294 -8.28 -12.71 -12.99
CA LEU A 294 -8.06 -13.27 -11.67
C LEU A 294 -8.18 -12.19 -10.59
N GLU A 295 -7.55 -11.04 -10.78
CA GLU A 295 -7.58 -9.92 -9.84
C GLU A 295 -8.99 -9.30 -9.73
N GLY A 296 -9.59 -8.92 -10.85
CA GLY A 296 -10.83 -8.17 -10.90
C GLY A 296 -12.09 -8.99 -10.61
N ASN A 297 -12.13 -10.24 -11.07
CA ASN A 297 -13.35 -11.06 -11.02
C ASN A 297 -13.32 -12.12 -9.91
N ILE A 298 -12.14 -12.48 -9.38
CA ILE A 298 -12.01 -13.56 -8.40
C ILE A 298 -11.41 -13.04 -7.09
N LEU A 299 -10.18 -12.54 -7.12
CA LEU A 299 -9.44 -12.20 -5.91
C LEU A 299 -10.01 -10.97 -5.21
N THR A 300 -10.18 -9.85 -5.92
CA THR A 300 -10.66 -8.60 -5.31
C THR A 300 -12.07 -8.76 -4.72
N PRO A 301 -13.07 -9.33 -5.42
CA PRO A 301 -14.40 -9.52 -4.84
C PRO A 301 -14.40 -10.48 -3.63
N ASN A 302 -13.66 -11.59 -3.69
CA ASN A 302 -13.68 -12.59 -2.63
C ASN A 302 -12.85 -12.19 -1.40
N LEU A 303 -11.71 -11.52 -1.62
CA LEU A 303 -10.75 -11.22 -0.57
C LEU A 303 -10.94 -9.83 0.02
N VAL A 304 -11.24 -8.83 -0.81
CA VAL A 304 -11.35 -7.41 -0.39
C VAL A 304 -12.83 -7.01 -0.28
N GLY A 305 -13.62 -7.32 -1.32
CA GLY A 305 -15.07 -7.15 -1.39
C GLY A 305 -15.56 -5.72 -1.14
N ASP A 306 -16.87 -5.57 -0.91
CA ASP A 306 -17.53 -4.29 -0.61
C ASP A 306 -17.20 -3.70 0.76
N ARG A 307 -16.25 -4.30 1.50
CA ARG A 307 -15.99 -3.96 2.92
C ARG A 307 -15.54 -2.52 3.13
N VAL A 308 -15.00 -1.90 2.09
CA VAL A 308 -14.58 -0.49 2.09
C VAL A 308 -15.75 0.45 1.77
N GLY A 309 -16.70 0.03 0.92
CA GLY A 309 -17.91 0.80 0.60
C GLY A 309 -17.67 2.21 0.04
N LEU A 310 -16.48 2.46 -0.53
CA LEU A 310 -16.12 3.76 -1.09
C LEU A 310 -16.32 3.77 -2.60
N HIS A 311 -16.84 4.89 -3.11
CA HIS A 311 -16.89 5.13 -4.54
C HIS A 311 -15.46 5.20 -5.12
N PRO A 312 -15.19 4.68 -6.34
CA PRO A 312 -13.84 4.64 -6.93
C PRO A 312 -13.13 6.00 -6.95
N VAL A 313 -13.86 7.09 -7.15
CA VAL A 313 -13.31 8.46 -7.12
C VAL A 313 -12.68 8.80 -5.77
N TRP A 314 -13.29 8.38 -4.65
CA TRP A 314 -12.71 8.60 -3.31
C TRP A 314 -11.44 7.78 -3.10
N ILE A 315 -11.39 6.56 -3.64
CA ILE A 315 -10.20 5.72 -3.59
C ILE A 315 -9.06 6.40 -4.35
N ILE A 316 -9.28 6.82 -5.60
CA ILE A 316 -8.28 7.53 -6.41
C ILE A 316 -7.83 8.82 -5.72
N PHE A 317 -8.77 9.63 -5.24
CA PHE A 317 -8.44 10.87 -4.52
C PHE A 317 -7.59 10.62 -3.27
N SER A 318 -7.95 9.60 -2.48
CA SER A 318 -7.19 9.23 -1.27
C SER A 318 -5.78 8.77 -1.60
N LEU A 319 -5.59 8.00 -2.67
CA LEU A 319 -4.29 7.52 -3.13
C LEU A 319 -3.41 8.68 -3.59
N LEU A 320 -3.94 9.58 -4.42
CA LEU A 320 -3.20 10.74 -4.92
C LEU A 320 -2.84 11.70 -3.79
N SER A 321 -3.77 11.95 -2.88
CA SER A 321 -3.55 12.83 -1.73
C SER A 321 -2.59 12.21 -0.72
N GLY A 322 -2.70 10.91 -0.45
CA GLY A 322 -1.77 10.15 0.39
C GLY A 322 -0.35 10.19 -0.18
N ALA A 323 -0.21 9.90 -1.48
CA ALA A 323 1.07 9.98 -2.19
C ALA A 323 1.70 11.37 -2.06
N ALA A 324 0.92 12.44 -2.27
CA ALA A 324 1.42 13.81 -2.21
C ALA A 324 1.86 14.24 -0.79
N LEU A 325 1.13 13.82 0.25
CA LEU A 325 1.37 14.28 1.62
C LEU A 325 2.42 13.44 2.37
N PHE A 326 2.35 12.12 2.23
CA PHE A 326 3.10 11.15 3.02
C PHE A 326 3.88 10.14 2.16
N GLY A 327 3.96 10.34 0.84
CA GLY A 327 4.69 9.45 -0.06
C GLY A 327 4.13 8.03 -0.06
N PHE A 328 5.03 7.03 -0.07
CA PHE A 328 4.64 5.62 -0.06
C PHE A 328 3.79 5.22 1.16
N VAL A 329 4.11 5.76 2.35
CA VAL A 329 3.30 5.52 3.56
C VAL A 329 1.88 6.02 3.38
N GLY A 330 1.72 7.18 2.73
CA GLY A 330 0.40 7.74 2.44
C GLY A 330 -0.40 6.91 1.47
N VAL A 331 0.25 6.33 0.45
CA VAL A 331 -0.39 5.38 -0.47
C VAL A 331 -0.86 4.13 0.27
N LEU A 332 0.00 3.56 1.12
CA LEU A 332 -0.30 2.37 1.94
C LEU A 332 -1.49 2.60 2.87
N LEU A 333 -1.59 3.80 3.45
CA LEU A 333 -2.67 4.18 4.37
C LEU A 333 -3.89 4.81 3.70
N ALA A 334 -3.82 5.16 2.41
CA ALA A 334 -4.85 5.94 1.74
C ALA A 334 -6.24 5.33 1.87
N VAL A 335 -6.38 4.06 1.47
CA VAL A 335 -7.66 3.35 1.49
C VAL A 335 -8.12 3.04 2.92
N PRO A 336 -7.26 2.55 3.85
CA PRO A 336 -7.60 2.42 5.27
C PRO A 336 -8.15 3.72 5.87
N VAL A 337 -7.44 4.83 5.70
CA VAL A 337 -7.85 6.14 6.24
C VAL A 337 -9.13 6.62 5.59
N ALA A 338 -9.26 6.51 4.27
CA ALA A 338 -10.48 6.86 3.57
C ALA A 338 -11.68 6.02 4.04
N SER A 339 -11.45 4.75 4.38
CA SER A 339 -12.49 3.86 4.91
C SER A 339 -12.96 4.31 6.30
N VAL A 340 -12.03 4.67 7.20
CA VAL A 340 -12.35 5.22 8.52
C VAL A 340 -13.13 6.52 8.40
N VAL A 341 -12.69 7.42 7.51
CA VAL A 341 -13.42 8.67 7.21
C VAL A 341 -14.80 8.36 6.65
N GLY A 342 -14.94 7.33 5.81
CA GLY A 342 -16.21 6.88 5.27
C GLY A 342 -17.18 6.41 6.36
N VAL A 343 -16.73 5.57 7.29
CA VAL A 343 -17.52 5.13 8.47
C VAL A 343 -17.97 6.35 9.28
N ALA A 344 -17.02 7.21 9.68
CA ALA A 344 -17.31 8.40 10.46
C ALA A 344 -18.29 9.36 9.76
N THR A 345 -18.17 9.51 8.43
CA THR A 345 -19.06 10.36 7.63
C THR A 345 -20.47 9.78 7.56
N ARG A 346 -20.62 8.46 7.38
CA ARG A 346 -21.93 7.79 7.40
C ARG A 346 -22.61 7.96 8.75
N PHE A 347 -21.88 7.75 9.84
CA PHE A 347 -22.37 7.98 11.19
C PHE A 347 -22.80 9.44 11.40
N ALA A 348 -21.96 10.40 11.04
CA ALA A 348 -22.25 11.83 11.17
C ALA A 348 -23.50 12.23 10.37
N MET A 349 -23.64 11.71 9.15
CA MET A 349 -24.80 11.99 8.30
C MET A 349 -26.08 11.34 8.84
N GLY A 350 -25.99 10.12 9.39
CA GLY A 350 -27.10 9.47 10.08
C GLY A 350 -27.59 10.31 11.26
N ARG A 351 -26.66 10.80 12.09
CA ARG A 351 -26.98 11.66 13.23
C ARG A 351 -27.52 13.03 12.81
N TYR A 352 -26.99 13.62 11.74
CA TYR A 352 -27.50 14.87 11.17
C TYR A 352 -28.95 14.70 10.69
N ARG A 353 -29.25 13.64 9.93
CA ARG A 353 -30.61 13.34 9.46
C ARG A 353 -31.61 13.06 10.57
N ALA A 354 -31.15 12.48 11.68
CA ALA A 354 -31.97 12.26 12.87
C ALA A 354 -32.12 13.51 13.76
N SER A 355 -31.38 14.59 13.49
CA SER A 355 -31.41 15.79 14.32
C SER A 355 -32.55 16.73 13.95
N SER A 356 -32.99 17.53 14.92
CA SER A 356 -33.99 18.60 14.74
C SER A 356 -33.59 19.63 13.69
N LEU A 357 -32.28 19.81 13.46
CA LEU A 357 -31.73 20.67 12.40
C LEU A 357 -32.12 20.19 10.99
N TYR A 358 -32.30 18.88 10.80
CA TYR A 358 -32.69 18.30 9.52
C TYR A 358 -34.21 18.10 9.41
N THR A 359 -34.86 17.64 10.48
CA THR A 359 -36.31 17.39 10.49
C THR A 359 -37.13 18.69 10.56
N GLY A 360 -36.50 19.82 10.88
CA GLY A 360 -37.18 21.12 11.00
C GLY A 360 -38.09 21.23 12.22
N SER A 361 -38.16 20.18 13.06
CA SER A 361 -38.91 20.16 14.31
C SER A 361 -38.11 20.85 15.41
N GLY A 362 -38.06 22.18 15.34
CA GLY A 362 -37.57 23.00 16.45
C GLY A 362 -38.61 23.07 17.56
N GLU A 363 -38.68 22.05 18.41
CA GLU A 363 -39.19 22.25 19.76
C GLU A 363 -38.01 22.60 20.67
N PRO A 364 -38.09 23.72 21.43
CA PRO A 364 -37.04 24.07 22.38
C PRO A 364 -37.01 23.03 23.49
N ASP A 365 -35.83 22.47 23.77
CA ASP A 365 -35.57 21.62 24.92
C ASP A 365 -36.20 22.24 26.18
N GLY A 366 -37.32 21.65 26.63
CA GLY A 366 -38.28 22.30 27.50
C GLY A 366 -39.15 21.34 28.30
N GLN A 367 -38.51 20.39 29.00
CA GLN A 367 -38.91 19.79 30.30
C GLN A 367 -40.19 18.92 30.37
N PRO A 368 -40.37 18.13 31.46
CA PRO A 368 -39.48 17.86 32.60
C PRO A 368 -38.90 16.44 32.68
#